data_AF-A0AAD7V5E6-F1
#
_entry.id   AF-A0AAD7V5E6-F1
#
_cell.length_a   1.000
_cell.length_b   1.000
_cell.length_c   1.000
_cell.angle_alpha   90.00
_cell.angle_beta   90.00
_cell.angle_gamma   90.00
#
_symmetry.space_group_name_H-M   'P 1'
#
loop_
_entity.id
_entity.type
_entity.pdbx_description
1 polymer ?
#
loop_
_entity_poly.entity_id
_entity_poly.type
_entity_poly.pdbx_seq_one_letter_code
_entity_poly.pdbx_strand_id
1 'polypeptide(L)'
;MFSNLYKRNVWHAVNSITSMVSVSTPARAVAAPMTTVRYASNFSPRRTKYRKSQKGKIPLPTGGSTKGTTVEFGDYGLRIKEGARLTGRQLTSVFTTLRRKLKTVKGSQMWMRVFPDIPVTTKGNEVRMGKGKGSFEYWACRVPLNRIIFEVSGMRKEIAKEAFRLASYKLPVKTEMVERGAKPIVGAGYIAPTSKKQPSKSEAATTTTKTDA
;
A
#
# COMPACT_ATOMS: atom_id res chain seq x y z
N MET A 1 28.66 -41.69 79.06
CA MET A 1 29.61 -41.18 80.06
C MET A 1 29.57 -39.66 80.02
N PHE A 2 29.08 -39.06 81.11
CA PHE A 2 29.41 -37.77 81.72
C PHE A 2 29.71 -36.58 80.77
N SER A 3 28.81 -35.61 80.60
CA SER A 3 28.58 -34.44 81.48
C SER A 3 29.86 -33.70 81.89
N ASN A 4 30.02 -32.45 81.43
CA ASN A 4 30.21 -31.26 82.27
C ASN A 4 30.60 -30.03 81.41
N LEU A 5 29.87 -28.91 81.49
CA LEU A 5 30.05 -27.81 82.45
C LEU A 5 31.17 -26.88 81.93
N TYR A 6 31.08 -25.55 81.84
CA TYR A 6 30.45 -24.57 82.73
C TYR A 6 30.63 -23.17 82.12
N LYS A 7 29.75 -22.23 82.49
CA LYS A 7 30.01 -20.80 82.85
C LYS A 7 30.18 -19.85 81.65
N ARG A 8 29.14 -19.06 81.31
CA ARG A 8 28.79 -17.74 81.92
C ARG A 8 30.01 -16.84 82.14
N ASN A 9 30.04 -15.70 81.43
CA ASN A 9 30.12 -14.39 82.07
C ASN A 9 29.59 -13.28 81.15
N VAL A 10 28.66 -12.53 81.72
CA VAL A 10 28.14 -11.23 81.30
C VAL A 10 29.19 -10.19 81.70
N TRP A 11 29.47 -9.20 80.84
CA TRP A 11 29.60 -7.81 81.31
C TRP A 11 29.52 -6.80 80.16
N HIS A 12 29.01 -5.64 80.55
CA HIS A 12 28.52 -4.52 79.74
C HIS A 12 29.63 -3.56 79.27
N ALA A 13 29.17 -2.62 78.41
CA ALA A 13 29.74 -1.31 78.07
C ALA A 13 30.78 -1.35 76.93
N VAL A 14 30.84 -0.38 76.00
CA VAL A 14 30.66 1.07 76.11
C VAL A 14 30.25 1.65 74.74
N ASN A 15 29.50 2.76 74.77
CA ASN A 15 29.23 3.67 73.64
C ASN A 15 30.46 4.03 72.81
N SER A 16 30.32 4.19 71.48
CA SER A 16 30.79 5.40 70.77
C SER A 16 30.45 5.38 69.26
N ILE A 17 29.51 6.27 68.88
CA ILE A 17 29.59 7.26 67.80
C ILE A 17 30.16 6.82 66.42
N THR A 18 29.37 7.13 65.38
CA THR A 18 29.73 7.47 63.99
C THR A 18 29.47 6.41 62.91
N SER A 19 28.33 6.51 62.24
CA SER A 19 28.30 6.90 60.81
C SER A 19 26.86 6.93 60.30
N MET A 20 26.40 8.12 59.92
CA MET A 20 25.23 8.25 59.08
C MET A 20 25.58 7.73 57.68
N VAL A 21 25.22 6.48 57.39
CA VAL A 21 25.12 6.01 56.00
C VAL A 21 23.68 6.27 55.57
N SER A 22 23.51 7.39 54.85
CA SER A 22 22.30 7.66 54.07
C SER A 22 22.14 6.54 53.04
N VAL A 23 21.16 5.66 53.27
CA VAL A 23 20.74 4.68 52.26
C VAL A 23 20.00 5.47 51.19
N SER A 24 20.72 5.90 50.15
CA SER A 24 20.09 6.41 48.95
C SER A 24 19.33 5.25 48.31
N THR A 25 18.02 5.23 48.52
CA THR A 25 17.12 4.38 47.73
C THR A 25 17.39 4.72 46.26
N PRO A 26 17.83 3.79 45.40
CA PRO A 26 17.94 4.09 43.99
C PRO A 26 16.54 4.43 43.50
N ALA A 27 16.34 5.67 43.05
CA ALA A 27 15.10 6.09 42.42
C ALA A 27 14.76 5.05 41.35
N ARG A 28 13.62 4.36 41.54
CA ARG A 28 13.07 3.41 40.58
C ARG A 28 13.06 4.10 39.23
N ALA A 29 13.96 3.70 38.34
CA ALA A 29 13.97 4.18 36.97
C ALA A 29 12.59 3.87 36.40
N VAL A 30 11.76 4.91 36.24
CA VAL A 30 10.50 4.81 35.53
C VAL A 30 10.92 4.46 34.13
N ALA A 31 10.80 3.17 33.78
CA ALA A 31 11.00 2.72 32.42
C ALA A 31 10.12 3.61 31.55
N ALA A 32 10.75 4.49 30.77
CA ALA A 32 10.05 5.27 29.76
C ALA A 32 9.20 4.26 28.98
N PRO A 33 7.89 4.50 28.76
CA PRO A 33 7.13 3.62 27.91
C PRO A 33 7.90 3.56 26.60
N MET A 34 8.44 2.38 26.26
CA MET A 34 9.02 2.17 24.95
C MET A 34 7.94 2.59 23.98
N THR A 35 8.07 3.77 23.40
CA THR A 35 7.21 4.21 22.34
C THR A 35 7.43 3.17 21.27
N THR A 36 6.50 2.22 21.18
CA THR A 36 6.49 1.26 20.10
C THR A 36 6.42 2.13 18.87
N VAL A 37 7.57 2.35 18.23
CA VAL A 37 7.65 3.03 16.95
C VAL A 37 6.76 2.18 16.07
N ARG A 38 5.54 2.65 15.84
CA ARG A 38 4.60 1.96 14.99
C ARG A 38 5.25 1.99 13.62
N TYR A 39 5.91 0.91 13.21
CA TYR A 39 6.31 0.63 11.84
C TYR A 39 5.07 0.41 10.97
N ALA A 40 4.09 1.31 11.03
CA ALA A 40 2.97 1.39 10.12
C ALA A 40 3.38 2.33 8.99
N SER A 41 4.42 1.98 8.24
CA SER A 41 4.61 2.59 6.93
C SER A 41 3.45 2.15 6.05
N ASN A 42 2.63 3.11 5.63
CA ASN A 42 1.33 2.90 4.99
C ASN A 42 1.41 1.95 3.78
N PHE A 43 2.56 1.86 3.10
CA PHE A 43 2.78 1.05 1.90
C PHE A 43 4.09 0.24 1.96
N SER A 44 4.24 -0.61 2.99
CA SER A 44 5.27 -1.64 3.04
C SER A 44 4.72 -2.96 3.59
N PRO A 45 5.06 -4.13 3.02
CA PRO A 45 4.69 -5.41 3.61
C PRO A 45 5.30 -5.59 5.00
N ARG A 46 4.50 -6.07 5.96
CA ARG A 46 4.94 -6.28 7.36
C ARG A 46 5.70 -7.60 7.57
N ARG A 47 5.40 -8.63 6.78
CA ARG A 47 5.93 -9.99 6.95
C ARG A 47 6.74 -10.41 5.72
N THR A 48 8.04 -10.14 5.69
CA THR A 48 8.95 -10.65 4.66
C THR A 48 10.18 -11.32 5.27
N LYS A 49 10.21 -12.66 5.24
CA LYS A 49 11.35 -13.49 5.69
C LYS A 49 12.59 -13.27 4.82
N TYR A 50 12.40 -13.08 3.50
CA TYR A 50 13.47 -12.78 2.54
C TYR A 50 13.19 -11.47 1.81
N ARG A 51 14.17 -10.55 1.80
CA ARG A 51 14.02 -9.19 1.24
C ARG A 51 14.59 -9.03 -0.17
N LYS A 52 15.19 -10.05 -0.78
CA LYS A 52 15.83 -9.92 -2.11
C LYS A 52 15.05 -10.72 -3.16
N SER A 53 14.40 -10.06 -4.12
CA SER A 53 13.70 -10.71 -5.25
C SER A 53 14.33 -10.39 -6.59
N GLN A 54 14.26 -11.31 -7.57
CA GLN A 54 14.70 -11.02 -8.94
C GLN A 54 13.91 -9.85 -9.56
N LYS A 55 14.49 -9.16 -10.55
CA LYS A 55 13.88 -7.95 -11.15
C LYS A 55 12.52 -8.25 -11.78
N GLY A 56 12.39 -9.34 -12.54
CA GLY A 56 11.17 -9.70 -13.27
C GLY A 56 10.74 -8.66 -14.32
N LYS A 57 9.69 -8.98 -15.10
CA LYS A 57 9.10 -8.10 -16.13
C LYS A 57 7.70 -7.66 -15.73
N ILE A 58 7.24 -6.52 -16.25
CA ILE A 58 5.85 -6.09 -16.08
C ILE A 58 4.96 -7.06 -16.88
N PRO A 59 3.89 -7.62 -16.28
CA PRO A 59 3.02 -8.54 -17.01
C PRO A 59 2.28 -7.80 -18.14
N LEU A 60 2.35 -8.35 -19.35
CA LEU A 60 1.54 -7.93 -20.49
C LEU A 60 0.35 -8.90 -20.62
N PRO A 61 -0.89 -8.43 -20.52
CA PRO A 61 -2.06 -9.30 -20.55
C PRO A 61 -2.43 -9.70 -22.00
N THR A 62 -1.61 -10.55 -22.63
CA THR A 62 -1.87 -11.05 -24.00
C THR A 62 -3.16 -11.89 -24.08
N GLY A 63 -3.45 -12.66 -23.02
CA GLY A 63 -4.66 -13.50 -22.94
C GLY A 63 -5.95 -12.76 -22.59
N GLY A 64 -6.02 -11.45 -22.84
CA GLY A 64 -7.28 -10.71 -22.70
C GLY A 64 -7.72 -10.39 -21.27
N SER A 65 -6.81 -10.42 -20.28
CA SER A 65 -7.18 -10.23 -18.87
C SER A 65 -7.74 -8.84 -18.58
N THR A 66 -8.97 -8.79 -18.07
CA THR A 66 -9.67 -7.57 -17.61
C THR A 66 -9.47 -7.29 -16.12
N LYS A 67 -8.64 -8.08 -15.43
CA LYS A 67 -8.51 -8.00 -13.96
C LYS A 67 -7.93 -6.67 -13.52
N GLY A 68 -8.73 -5.91 -12.76
CA GLY A 68 -8.33 -4.63 -12.18
C GLY A 68 -8.35 -3.46 -13.16
N THR A 69 -8.98 -3.61 -14.33
CA THR A 69 -9.19 -2.51 -15.29
C THR A 69 -10.51 -1.76 -15.06
N THR A 70 -11.38 -2.32 -14.21
CA THR A 70 -12.68 -1.80 -13.78
C THR A 70 -12.64 -1.21 -12.36
N VAL A 71 -13.51 -0.22 -12.13
CA VAL A 71 -13.71 0.40 -10.81
C VAL A 71 -14.65 -0.47 -10.00
N GLU A 72 -14.27 -0.86 -8.78
CA GLU A 72 -15.05 -1.79 -7.95
C GLU A 72 -15.64 -1.12 -6.70
N PHE A 73 -14.82 -0.39 -5.95
CA PHE A 73 -15.20 0.17 -4.65
C PHE A 73 -15.66 1.62 -4.74
N GLY A 74 -14.97 2.44 -5.52
CA GLY A 74 -15.26 3.87 -5.67
C GLY A 74 -16.21 4.23 -6.82
N ASP A 75 -16.55 5.50 -6.93
CA ASP A 75 -17.34 6.02 -8.06
C ASP A 75 -16.44 6.38 -9.24
N TYR A 76 -15.21 6.80 -8.93
CA TYR A 76 -14.20 7.18 -9.90
C TYR A 76 -12.87 6.50 -9.61
N GLY A 77 -12.12 6.17 -10.66
CA GLY A 77 -10.81 5.53 -10.58
C GLY A 77 -9.73 6.26 -11.38
N LEU A 78 -8.50 6.17 -10.89
CA LEU A 78 -7.29 6.59 -11.61
C LEU A 78 -6.67 5.39 -12.30
N ARG A 79 -6.79 5.34 -13.63
CA ARG A 79 -6.26 4.27 -14.48
C ARG A 79 -4.93 4.67 -15.09
N ILE A 80 -3.98 3.73 -15.18
CA ILE A 80 -2.73 3.95 -15.93
C ILE A 80 -2.93 3.60 -17.40
N LYS A 81 -2.42 4.43 -18.30
CA LYS A 81 -2.41 4.16 -19.74
C LYS A 81 -1.19 3.38 -20.23
N GLU A 82 -0.18 3.20 -19.39
CA GLU A 82 1.09 2.54 -19.72
C GLU A 82 1.48 1.54 -18.61
N GLY A 83 2.14 0.45 -18.97
CA GLY A 83 2.64 -0.51 -17.97
C GLY A 83 3.88 0.05 -17.26
N ALA A 84 3.85 0.13 -15.93
CA ALA A 84 4.96 0.71 -15.16
C ALA A 84 5.27 -0.04 -13.85
N ARG A 85 6.49 0.20 -13.35
CA ARG A 85 6.88 -0.17 -11.99
C ARG A 85 6.68 1.05 -11.10
N LEU A 86 5.67 1.01 -10.23
CA LEU A 86 5.42 2.11 -9.31
C LEU A 86 6.12 1.84 -7.99
N THR A 87 6.86 2.83 -7.51
CA THR A 87 7.52 2.77 -6.21
C THR A 87 6.54 3.12 -5.09
N GLY A 88 6.78 2.59 -3.89
CA GLY A 88 6.00 2.95 -2.71
C GLY A 88 6.02 4.45 -2.43
N ARG A 89 7.14 5.15 -2.70
CA ARG A 89 7.26 6.61 -2.54
C ARG A 89 6.32 7.38 -3.47
N GLN A 90 6.21 6.96 -4.73
CA GLN A 90 5.28 7.57 -5.70
C GLN A 90 3.82 7.33 -5.27
N LEU A 91 3.49 6.10 -4.86
CA LEU A 91 2.15 5.77 -4.37
C LEU A 91 1.79 6.56 -3.10
N THR A 92 2.74 6.75 -2.17
CA THR A 92 2.55 7.63 -1.01
C THR A 92 2.28 9.06 -1.44
N SER A 93 3.05 9.60 -2.40
CA SER A 93 2.86 10.97 -2.89
C SER A 93 1.47 11.17 -3.48
N VAL A 94 1.01 10.23 -4.32
CA VAL A 94 -0.35 10.25 -4.89
C VAL A 94 -1.40 10.15 -3.79
N PHE A 95 -1.26 9.20 -2.87
CA PHE A 95 -2.20 9.02 -1.77
C PHE A 95 -2.32 10.27 -0.89
N THR A 96 -1.20 10.92 -0.56
CA THR A 96 -1.19 12.18 0.19
C THR A 96 -1.86 13.31 -0.59
N THR A 97 -1.61 13.44 -1.89
CA THR A 97 -2.29 14.43 -2.75
C THR A 97 -3.80 14.22 -2.77
N LEU A 98 -4.25 12.98 -2.98
CA LEU A 98 -5.68 12.63 -2.95
C LEU A 98 -6.27 12.91 -1.57
N ARG A 99 -5.62 12.46 -0.48
CA ARG A 99 -6.07 12.71 0.89
C ARG A 99 -6.26 14.20 1.18
N ARG A 100 -5.37 15.06 0.71
CA ARG A 100 -5.48 16.52 0.88
C ARG A 100 -6.70 17.08 0.17
N LYS A 101 -6.99 16.64 -1.06
CA LYS A 101 -8.16 17.10 -1.81
C LYS A 101 -9.47 16.54 -1.24
N LEU A 102 -9.46 15.29 -0.77
CA LEU A 102 -10.58 14.60 -0.16
C LEU A 102 -11.00 15.20 1.18
N LYS A 103 -10.04 15.75 1.95
CA LYS A 103 -10.29 16.31 3.30
C LYS A 103 -11.45 17.32 3.33
N THR A 104 -11.65 18.08 2.26
CA THR A 104 -12.71 19.09 2.16
C THR A 104 -14.11 18.48 2.03
N VAL A 105 -14.22 17.26 1.48
CA VAL A 105 -15.50 16.60 1.20
C VAL A 105 -15.83 15.61 2.32
N LYS A 106 -16.86 15.92 3.11
CA LYS A 106 -17.34 15.04 4.18
C LYS A 106 -17.92 13.75 3.59
N GLY A 107 -17.65 12.63 4.23
CA GLY A 107 -18.10 11.30 3.77
C GLY A 107 -17.30 10.72 2.60
N SER A 108 -16.27 11.41 2.11
CA SER A 108 -15.45 10.89 1.02
C SER A 108 -14.54 9.75 1.46
N GLN A 109 -14.44 8.74 0.63
CA GLN A 109 -13.61 7.56 0.85
C GLN A 109 -12.65 7.37 -0.33
N MET A 110 -11.51 6.75 -0.06
CA MET A 110 -10.57 6.34 -1.12
C MET A 110 -9.98 4.98 -0.85
N TRP A 111 -9.66 4.29 -1.94
CA TRP A 111 -9.08 2.96 -1.93
C TRP A 111 -7.82 2.94 -2.80
N MET A 112 -6.85 2.15 -2.36
CA MET A 112 -5.68 1.79 -3.15
C MET A 112 -5.89 0.39 -3.71
N ARG A 113 -5.87 0.25 -5.04
CA ARG A 113 -6.07 -1.03 -5.75
C ARG A 113 -4.78 -1.81 -5.98
N VAL A 114 -3.61 -1.17 -5.83
CA VAL A 114 -2.29 -1.79 -6.02
C VAL A 114 -1.41 -1.56 -4.80
N PHE A 115 -0.74 -2.60 -4.32
CA PHE A 115 0.12 -2.52 -3.14
C PHE A 115 1.57 -2.81 -3.52
N PRO A 116 2.57 -2.04 -3.03
CA PRO A 116 3.97 -2.30 -3.32
C PRO A 116 4.49 -3.47 -2.47
N ASP A 117 4.54 -4.64 -3.10
CA ASP A 117 4.87 -5.93 -2.51
C ASP A 117 6.25 -6.45 -2.89
N ILE A 118 6.87 -5.90 -3.94
CA ILE A 118 8.13 -6.39 -4.49
C ILE A 118 9.29 -5.59 -3.88
N PRO A 119 10.26 -6.26 -3.21
CA PRO A 119 11.42 -5.57 -2.69
C PRO A 119 12.45 -5.30 -3.80
N VAL A 120 12.81 -4.04 -3.97
CA VAL A 120 13.86 -3.61 -4.90
C VAL A 120 15.16 -3.41 -4.13
N THR A 121 16.22 -4.00 -4.66
CA THR A 121 17.56 -3.92 -4.12
C THR A 121 18.48 -3.29 -5.15
N THR A 122 19.35 -2.40 -4.70
CA THR A 122 20.27 -1.68 -5.57
C THR A 122 21.68 -1.85 -5.03
N LYS A 123 22.65 -1.97 -5.94
CA LYS A 123 24.06 -1.91 -5.60
C LYS A 123 24.50 -0.45 -5.72
N GLY A 124 25.30 0.04 -4.76
CA GLY A 124 25.79 1.41 -4.79
C GLY A 124 26.53 1.69 -6.10
N ASN A 125 26.36 2.91 -6.62
CA ASN A 125 26.94 3.34 -7.89
C ASN A 125 28.47 3.32 -7.86
N GLU A 126 29.04 3.44 -6.67
CA GLU A 126 30.47 3.39 -6.37
C GLU A 126 31.08 1.99 -6.48
N VAL A 127 30.27 0.91 -6.43
CA VAL A 127 30.78 -0.46 -6.35
C VAL A 127 30.77 -1.14 -7.73
N ARG A 128 31.92 -1.70 -8.15
CA ARG A 128 32.06 -2.46 -9.40
C ARG A 128 31.14 -3.68 -9.49
N MET A 129 30.91 -4.18 -10.70
CA MET A 129 30.09 -5.38 -10.97
C MET A 129 30.59 -6.64 -10.24
N GLY A 130 29.72 -7.63 -10.03
CA GLY A 130 30.03 -8.87 -9.30
C GLY A 130 29.75 -8.80 -7.79
N LYS A 131 30.40 -9.64 -6.97
CA LYS A 131 30.28 -9.68 -5.49
C LYS A 131 28.85 -9.85 -4.94
N GLY A 132 27.96 -10.46 -5.72
CA GLY A 132 26.57 -10.70 -5.33
C GLY A 132 25.65 -9.48 -5.41
N LYS A 133 24.49 -9.60 -4.76
CA LYS A 133 23.37 -8.65 -4.86
C LYS A 133 23.39 -7.60 -3.76
N GLY A 134 23.05 -6.36 -4.11
CA GLY A 134 23.01 -5.21 -3.20
C GLY A 134 22.01 -5.30 -2.04
N SER A 135 21.93 -4.21 -1.27
CA SER A 135 21.04 -4.05 -0.13
C SER A 135 19.62 -3.67 -0.58
N PHE A 136 18.65 -3.84 0.31
CA PHE A 136 17.26 -3.42 0.07
C PHE A 136 17.16 -1.89 0.07
N GLU A 137 16.44 -1.32 -0.90
CA GLU A 137 16.26 0.13 -1.01
C GLU A 137 14.79 0.54 -0.81
N TYR A 138 13.86 -0.03 -1.59
CA TYR A 138 12.45 0.35 -1.54
C TYR A 138 11.51 -0.77 -1.99
N TRP A 139 10.21 -0.61 -1.71
CA TRP A 139 9.14 -1.46 -2.22
C TRP A 139 8.56 -0.89 -3.52
N ALA A 140 8.24 -1.76 -4.46
CA ALA A 140 7.57 -1.40 -5.71
C ALA A 140 6.47 -2.40 -6.05
N CYS A 141 5.56 -2.03 -6.94
CA CYS A 141 4.62 -2.94 -7.58
C CYS A 141 4.79 -2.92 -9.10
N ARG A 142 4.46 -4.03 -9.74
CA ARG A 142 4.35 -4.11 -11.21
C ARG A 142 2.91 -3.86 -11.58
N VAL A 143 2.65 -2.79 -12.31
CA VAL A 143 1.30 -2.43 -12.72
C VAL A 143 1.18 -2.63 -14.23
N PRO A 144 0.32 -3.56 -14.69
CA PRO A 144 0.05 -3.74 -16.11
C PRO A 144 -0.71 -2.54 -16.68
N LEU A 145 -0.77 -2.52 -18.01
CA LEU A 145 -1.54 -1.56 -18.79
C LEU A 145 -3.01 -1.48 -18.34
N ASN A 146 -3.61 -0.29 -18.37
CA ASN A 146 -5.03 -0.03 -18.11
C ASN A 146 -5.53 -0.45 -16.72
N ARG A 147 -4.63 -0.74 -15.77
CA ARG A 147 -5.00 -1.06 -14.40
C ARG A 147 -5.34 0.20 -13.60
N ILE A 148 -6.32 0.08 -12.72
CA ILE A 148 -6.70 1.13 -11.77
C ILE A 148 -5.78 1.07 -10.56
N ILE A 149 -5.20 2.23 -10.19
CA ILE A 149 -4.30 2.36 -9.03
C ILE A 149 -5.07 2.82 -7.79
N PHE A 150 -5.92 3.83 -7.95
CA PHE A 150 -6.66 4.48 -6.87
C PHE A 150 -8.12 4.63 -7.25
N GLU A 151 -8.98 4.60 -6.25
CA GLU A 151 -10.41 4.87 -6.38
C GLU A 151 -10.85 5.85 -5.32
N VAL A 152 -11.88 6.63 -5.65
CA VAL A 152 -12.50 7.60 -4.75
C VAL A 152 -14.02 7.54 -4.87
N SER A 153 -14.73 7.82 -3.79
CA SER A 153 -16.20 7.89 -3.73
C SER A 153 -16.68 9.09 -2.92
N GLY A 154 -17.93 9.48 -3.14
CA GLY A 154 -18.61 10.50 -2.34
C GLY A 154 -18.23 11.93 -2.74
N MET A 155 -17.98 12.17 -4.03
CA MET A 155 -17.65 13.51 -4.53
C MET A 155 -18.27 13.78 -5.91
N ARG A 156 -18.40 15.06 -6.25
CA ARG A 156 -18.80 15.50 -7.58
C ARG A 156 -17.70 15.24 -8.60
N LYS A 157 -18.08 14.98 -9.86
CA LYS A 157 -17.18 14.62 -10.96
C LYS A 157 -16.09 15.66 -11.21
N GLU A 158 -16.41 16.94 -11.07
CA GLU A 158 -15.48 18.05 -11.30
C GLU A 158 -14.34 18.03 -10.27
N ILE A 159 -14.68 17.74 -9.00
CA ILE A 159 -13.70 17.64 -7.91
C ILE A 159 -12.83 16.40 -8.10
N ALA A 160 -13.42 15.28 -8.50
CA ALA A 160 -12.68 14.05 -8.81
C ALA A 160 -11.67 14.26 -9.95
N LYS A 161 -12.10 14.95 -11.01
CA LYS A 161 -11.27 15.26 -12.18
C LYS A 161 -10.06 16.10 -11.78
N GLU A 162 -10.26 17.16 -11.00
CA GLU A 162 -9.15 17.97 -10.49
C GLU A 162 -8.23 17.19 -9.54
N ALA A 163 -8.80 16.36 -8.64
CA ALA A 163 -8.02 15.52 -7.74
C ALA A 163 -7.09 14.56 -8.50
N PHE A 164 -7.63 13.91 -9.54
CA PHE A 164 -6.89 12.98 -10.37
C PHE A 164 -5.89 13.67 -11.31
N ARG A 165 -6.19 14.89 -11.77
CA ARG A 165 -5.24 15.73 -12.51
C ARG A 165 -4.02 16.06 -11.64
N LEU A 166 -4.21 16.41 -10.37
CA LEU A 166 -3.09 16.66 -9.46
C LEU A 166 -2.31 15.39 -9.12
N ALA A 167 -3.01 14.26 -9.00
CA ALA A 167 -2.39 12.96 -8.77
C ALA A 167 -1.55 12.48 -9.96
N SER A 168 -1.99 12.74 -11.20
CA SER A 168 -1.29 12.28 -12.41
C SER A 168 0.13 12.86 -12.51
N TYR A 169 0.32 14.12 -12.13
CA TYR A 169 1.65 14.75 -12.09
C TYR A 169 2.63 14.11 -11.10
N LYS A 170 2.17 13.27 -10.17
CA LYS A 170 3.04 12.53 -9.24
C LYS A 170 3.45 11.16 -9.76
N LEU A 171 2.87 10.72 -10.87
CA LEU A 171 3.17 9.43 -11.49
C LEU A 171 4.11 9.62 -12.70
N PRO A 172 4.98 8.65 -12.98
CA PRO A 172 5.90 8.71 -14.12
C PRO A 172 5.23 8.36 -15.46
N VAL A 173 3.92 8.14 -15.46
CA VAL A 173 3.15 7.56 -16.58
C VAL A 173 1.86 8.33 -16.80
N LYS A 174 1.37 8.28 -18.04
CA LYS A 174 0.07 8.86 -18.40
C LYS A 174 -1.05 8.11 -17.69
N THR A 175 -2.02 8.85 -17.18
CA THR A 175 -3.19 8.31 -16.49
C THR A 175 -4.46 8.93 -17.02
N GLU A 176 -5.57 8.27 -16.72
CA GLU A 176 -6.92 8.66 -17.12
C GLU A 176 -7.87 8.49 -15.94
N MET A 177 -8.86 9.38 -15.83
CA MET A 177 -9.99 9.21 -14.92
C MET A 177 -11.04 8.30 -15.54
N VAL A 178 -11.52 7.32 -14.78
CA VAL A 178 -12.55 6.36 -15.21
C VAL A 178 -13.73 6.42 -14.26
N GLU A 179 -14.94 6.34 -14.78
CA GLU A 179 -16.18 6.26 -14.00
C GLU A 179 -16.59 4.82 -13.77
N ARG A 180 -17.32 4.56 -12.67
CA ARG A 180 -17.95 3.26 -12.41
C ARG A 180 -18.90 2.91 -13.55
N GLY A 181 -18.83 1.67 -14.02
CA GLY A 181 -19.61 1.19 -15.17
C GLY A 181 -18.94 1.42 -16.54
N ALA A 182 -17.79 2.10 -16.58
CA ALA A 182 -16.99 2.15 -17.80
C ALA A 182 -16.53 0.75 -18.22
N LYS A 183 -16.50 0.50 -19.53
CA LYS A 183 -16.12 -0.80 -20.08
C LYS A 183 -14.67 -1.14 -19.73
N PRO A 184 -14.38 -2.42 -19.38
CA PRO A 184 -13.00 -2.88 -19.21
C PRO A 184 -12.25 -2.70 -20.53
N ILE A 185 -10.99 -2.24 -20.44
CA ILE A 185 -10.09 -2.17 -21.60
C ILE A 185 -9.11 -3.32 -21.53
N VAL A 186 -8.89 -3.96 -22.67
CA VAL A 186 -7.89 -5.01 -22.88
C VAL A 186 -6.89 -4.50 -23.92
N GLY A 187 -5.60 -4.63 -23.64
CA GLY A 187 -4.54 -4.24 -24.59
C GLY A 187 -4.44 -2.74 -24.85
N ALA A 188 -3.82 -2.36 -25.97
CA ALA A 188 -3.46 -0.99 -26.31
C ALA A 188 -4.61 -0.15 -26.90
N GLY A 189 -5.77 -0.74 -27.15
CA GLY A 189 -6.90 -0.04 -27.77
C GLY A 189 -8.22 -0.63 -27.34
N TYR A 190 -9.17 0.27 -27.07
CA TYR A 190 -10.61 -0.01 -27.01
C TYR A 190 -10.97 -1.00 -28.11
N ILE A 191 -11.48 -2.19 -27.77
CA ILE A 191 -12.37 -2.88 -28.72
C ILE A 191 -13.54 -1.91 -28.84
N ALA A 192 -13.67 -1.23 -29.98
CA ALA A 192 -14.86 -0.45 -30.28
C ALA A 192 -16.05 -1.36 -29.94
N PRO A 193 -17.12 -0.88 -29.27
CA PRO A 193 -18.33 -1.68 -29.23
C PRO A 193 -18.60 -2.06 -30.69
N THR A 194 -18.63 -3.35 -31.00
CA THR A 194 -19.32 -3.80 -32.19
C THR A 194 -20.69 -3.16 -32.04
N SER A 195 -20.97 -2.10 -32.80
CA SER A 195 -22.29 -1.52 -32.80
C SER A 195 -23.21 -2.71 -33.08
N LYS A 196 -24.27 -2.88 -32.30
CA LYS A 196 -25.31 -3.82 -32.71
C LYS A 196 -25.65 -3.39 -34.13
N LYS A 197 -25.33 -4.22 -35.13
CA LYS A 197 -25.77 -3.99 -36.51
C LYS A 197 -27.28 -3.89 -36.38
N GLN A 198 -27.82 -2.68 -36.50
CA GLN A 198 -29.26 -2.48 -36.59
C GLN A 198 -29.70 -3.41 -37.73
N PRO A 199 -30.69 -4.29 -37.52
CA PRO A 199 -31.14 -5.16 -38.59
C PRO A 199 -31.48 -4.27 -39.78
N SER A 200 -30.83 -4.51 -40.91
CA SER A 200 -31.12 -3.77 -42.13
C SER A 200 -32.59 -3.99 -42.48
N LYS A 201 -33.27 -2.91 -42.88
CA LYS A 201 -34.73 -2.87 -43.16
C LYS A 201 -35.25 -3.97 -44.12
N SER A 202 -34.38 -4.74 -44.76
CA SER A 202 -34.72 -5.86 -45.63
C SER A 202 -35.18 -7.13 -44.90
N GLU A 203 -34.86 -7.35 -43.62
CA GLU A 203 -35.25 -8.57 -42.89
C GLU A 203 -36.63 -8.47 -42.21
N ALA A 204 -37.19 -7.26 -42.06
CA ALA A 204 -38.51 -7.07 -41.46
C ALA A 204 -39.68 -7.22 -42.46
N ALA A 205 -39.39 -7.28 -43.77
CA ALA A 205 -40.42 -7.26 -44.82
C ALA A 205 -40.89 -8.67 -45.27
N THR A 206 -40.23 -9.75 -44.82
CA THR A 206 -40.51 -11.11 -45.34
C THR A 206 -41.67 -11.82 -44.61
N THR A 207 -42.22 -11.25 -43.53
CA THR A 207 -43.23 -11.96 -42.70
C THR A 207 -44.69 -11.70 -43.12
N THR A 208 -44.97 -10.92 -44.16
CA THR A 208 -46.37 -10.52 -44.51
C THR A 208 -46.88 -11.06 -45.86
N THR A 209 -46.48 -12.27 -46.26
CA THR A 209 -47.10 -12.97 -47.42
C THR A 209 -47.34 -14.46 -47.12
N LYS A 210 -48.40 -14.72 -46.35
CA LYS A 210 -49.26 -15.91 -46.44
C LYS A 210 -50.68 -15.34 -46.31
N THR A 211 -51.25 -14.77 -47.36
CA THR A 211 -52.03 -15.45 -48.40
C THR A 211 -53.21 -16.22 -47.81
N ASP A 212 -54.35 -15.54 -47.85
CA ASP A 212 -55.69 -16.12 -47.91
C ASP A 212 -55.74 -17.24 -48.95
N ALA A 213 -56.21 -18.41 -48.51
CA ALA A 213 -56.87 -19.43 -49.31
C ALA A 213 -57.71 -20.30 -48.35
#